data_AF-A0A962T4Y8-F1
#
_entry.id   AF-A0A962T4Y8-F1
#
_cell.length_a   1.000
_cell.length_b   1.000
_cell.length_c   1.000
_cell.angle_alpha   90.00
_cell.angle_beta   90.00
_cell.angle_gamma   90.00
#
_symmetry.space_group_name_H-M   'P 1'
#
loop_
_entity.id
_entity.type
_entity.pdbx_description
1 polymer ?
#
loop_
_entity_poly.entity_id
_entity_poly.type
_entity_poly.pdbx_seq_one_letter_code
_entity_poly.pdbx_strand_id
1 'polypeptide(L)'
;PMFIAYQREFDELTETKRRREQKTFQKQTEDHQQAEMRGKFLVYCRQAEKTKFVYFALAHTGQLKKGEIIPQYTTVLRSADNKAEEQAFLGYKWSQRRGAEGMVFLREPYDGGALYTPGLSHRDESPAKVAYYFRKAFLVEAPDDLLDGSPLAEKLRIAPTPTFFDFSRTGCDLAFNLSPQQAMKSVQFETRFNRVPFDQVATLEYGKPLPERSRIPGEFPVMGSNGIVGYHNEYLVEGPAIIVGRKCSAGKITYIQQNCFPIDTTFYVSCDKNKVMLRYLEAILQELKLEEHAKALGVPGLNRNDVYKFFIPLPPLSVQEKIVKTIEALEKKAQTYVIKDFDNQKRRILLDGIK
;
A
#
# COMPACT_ATOMS: atom_id res chain seq x y z
N PRO A 1 -15.48 19.11 8.51
CA PRO A 1 -16.60 19.33 7.55
C PRO A 1 -16.14 18.96 6.13
N MET A 2 -16.98 18.29 5.34
CA MET A 2 -16.61 17.58 4.10
C MET A 2 -16.12 18.49 2.94
N PHE A 3 -16.26 19.82 3.01
CA PHE A 3 -15.96 20.74 1.90
C PHE A 3 -15.04 21.93 2.24
N ILE A 4 -14.29 21.87 3.36
CA ILE A 4 -13.43 23.01 3.77
C ILE A 4 -12.36 23.33 2.71
N ALA A 5 -11.73 22.31 2.13
CA ALA A 5 -10.72 22.51 1.10
C ALA A 5 -11.32 23.16 -0.16
N TYR A 6 -12.48 22.69 -0.60
CA TYR A 6 -13.22 23.28 -1.72
C TYR A 6 -13.56 24.75 -1.50
N GLN A 7 -14.00 25.09 -0.28
CA GLN A 7 -14.37 26.46 0.06
C GLN A 7 -13.16 27.40 -0.05
N ARG A 8 -12.00 26.98 0.47
CA ARG A 8 -10.75 27.76 0.39
C ARG A 8 -10.35 28.06 -1.05
N GLU A 9 -10.31 27.03 -1.90
CA GLU A 9 -9.95 27.22 -3.31
C GLU A 9 -10.98 28.06 -4.07
N PHE A 10 -12.27 27.83 -3.81
CA PHE A 10 -13.34 28.61 -4.41
C PHE A 10 -13.21 30.11 -4.08
N ASP A 11 -12.88 30.44 -2.83
CA ASP A 11 -12.66 31.81 -2.38
C ASP A 11 -11.42 32.45 -3.03
N GLU A 12 -10.45 31.64 -3.43
CA GLU A 12 -9.23 32.10 -4.09
C GLU A 12 -9.37 32.36 -5.59
N LEU A 13 -10.40 31.79 -6.24
CA LEU A 13 -10.65 31.96 -7.68
C LEU A 13 -10.80 33.43 -8.07
N THR A 14 -10.14 33.81 -9.17
CA THR A 14 -10.17 35.17 -9.72
C THR A 14 -11.60 35.66 -9.98
N GLU A 15 -12.47 34.78 -10.52
CA GLU A 15 -13.87 35.13 -10.79
C GLU A 15 -14.66 35.37 -9.49
N THR A 16 -14.42 34.56 -8.45
CA THR A 16 -15.04 34.71 -7.13
C THR A 16 -14.63 36.03 -6.49
N LYS A 17 -13.32 36.34 -6.47
CA LYS A 17 -12.79 37.61 -5.96
C LYS A 17 -13.37 38.80 -6.72
N ARG A 18 -13.31 38.76 -8.06
CA ARG A 18 -13.87 39.80 -8.93
C ARG A 18 -15.37 40.01 -8.68
N ARG A 19 -16.14 38.94 -8.46
CA ARG A 19 -17.58 39.07 -8.18
C ARG A 19 -17.84 39.79 -6.86
N ARG A 20 -17.09 39.49 -5.81
CA ARG A 20 -17.23 40.16 -4.49
C ARG A 20 -16.91 41.65 -4.56
N GLU A 21 -16.03 42.06 -5.47
CA GLU A 21 -15.64 43.46 -5.69
C GLU A 21 -16.65 44.25 -6.56
N GLN A 22 -17.58 43.57 -7.24
CA GLN A 22 -18.54 44.25 -8.10
C GLN A 22 -19.57 45.04 -7.29
N LYS A 23 -19.72 46.33 -7.62
CA LYS A 23 -20.73 47.22 -7.01
C LYS A 23 -22.15 46.65 -7.11
N THR A 24 -22.48 45.92 -8.17
CA THR A 24 -23.81 45.30 -8.32
C THR A 24 -24.04 44.15 -7.34
N PHE A 25 -22.99 43.44 -6.93
CA PHE A 25 -23.04 42.40 -5.92
C PHE A 25 -23.13 43.02 -4.51
N GLN A 26 -22.29 44.02 -4.21
CA GLN A 26 -22.26 44.70 -2.91
C GLN A 26 -23.56 45.44 -2.56
N LYS A 27 -24.37 45.80 -3.56
CA LYS A 27 -25.69 46.42 -3.38
C LYS A 27 -26.80 45.45 -3.00
N GLN A 28 -26.59 44.14 -3.11
CA GLN A 28 -27.56 43.13 -2.69
C GLN A 28 -27.60 43.02 -1.15
N THR A 29 -28.70 42.49 -0.59
CA THR A 29 -28.76 42.14 0.84
C THR A 29 -27.78 41.02 1.18
N GLU A 30 -27.37 40.91 2.45
CA GLU A 30 -26.48 39.83 2.90
C GLU A 30 -27.03 38.44 2.56
N ASP A 31 -28.34 38.22 2.74
CA ASP A 31 -28.99 36.95 2.39
C ASP A 31 -28.86 36.63 0.90
N HIS A 32 -29.05 37.63 0.03
CA HIS A 32 -28.89 37.46 -1.42
C HIS A 32 -27.44 37.21 -1.82
N GLN A 33 -26.49 37.91 -1.21
CA GLN A 33 -25.06 37.70 -1.43
C GLN A 33 -24.65 36.27 -1.02
N GLN A 34 -25.07 35.83 0.17
CA GLN A 34 -24.80 34.47 0.65
C GLN A 34 -25.43 33.41 -0.25
N ALA A 35 -26.68 33.59 -0.65
CA ALA A 35 -27.36 32.67 -1.55
C ALA A 35 -26.67 32.56 -2.92
N GLU A 36 -26.25 33.69 -3.51
CA GLU A 36 -25.54 33.71 -4.79
C GLU A 36 -24.18 32.98 -4.67
N MET A 37 -23.38 33.32 -3.66
CA MET A 37 -22.06 32.72 -3.47
C MET A 37 -22.16 31.23 -3.16
N ARG A 38 -23.16 30.82 -2.37
CA ARG A 38 -23.44 29.40 -2.11
C ARG A 38 -23.84 28.67 -3.39
N GLY A 39 -24.66 29.27 -4.24
CA GLY A 39 -25.03 28.70 -5.54
C GLY A 39 -23.79 28.49 -6.43
N LYS A 40 -22.93 29.50 -6.55
CA LYS A 40 -21.68 29.40 -7.32
C LYS A 40 -20.71 28.35 -6.75
N PHE A 41 -20.60 28.28 -5.42
CA PHE A 41 -19.79 27.29 -4.73
C PHE A 41 -20.26 25.86 -5.01
N LEU A 42 -21.58 25.62 -4.97
CA LEU A 42 -22.15 24.30 -5.27
C LEU A 42 -21.90 23.88 -6.73
N VAL A 43 -22.00 24.82 -7.68
CA VAL A 43 -21.67 24.56 -9.09
C VAL A 43 -20.20 24.19 -9.25
N TYR A 44 -19.30 24.93 -8.59
CA TYR A 44 -17.86 24.63 -8.58
C TYR A 44 -17.56 23.23 -8.02
N CYS A 45 -18.11 22.89 -6.86
CA CYS A 45 -17.95 21.56 -6.26
C CYS A 45 -18.47 20.45 -7.18
N ARG A 46 -19.66 20.64 -7.74
CA ARG A 46 -20.28 19.66 -8.65
C ARG A 46 -19.42 19.43 -9.89
N GLN A 47 -18.85 20.49 -10.46
CA GLN A 47 -18.00 20.36 -11.64
C GLN A 47 -16.69 19.64 -11.33
N ALA A 48 -16.07 19.94 -10.18
CA ALA A 48 -14.86 19.25 -9.73
C ALA A 48 -15.11 17.75 -9.48
N GLU A 49 -16.16 17.42 -8.74
CA GLU A 49 -16.54 16.03 -8.44
C GLU A 49 -16.99 15.26 -9.69
N LYS A 50 -17.70 15.92 -10.62
CA LYS A 50 -18.06 15.32 -11.92
C LYS A 50 -16.81 14.88 -12.68
N THR A 51 -15.80 15.75 -12.76
CA THR A 51 -14.54 15.44 -13.43
C THR A 51 -13.86 14.23 -12.79
N LYS A 52 -13.70 14.24 -11.46
CA LYS A 52 -13.14 13.09 -10.71
C LYS A 52 -13.90 11.80 -10.97
N PHE A 53 -15.23 11.86 -10.92
CA PHE A 53 -16.09 10.70 -11.16
C PHE A 53 -15.90 10.14 -12.58
N VAL A 54 -15.76 11.00 -13.59
CA VAL A 54 -15.50 10.55 -14.97
C VAL A 54 -14.16 9.81 -15.07
N TYR A 55 -13.08 10.35 -14.49
CA TYR A 55 -11.78 9.68 -14.52
C TYR A 55 -11.76 8.40 -13.69
N PHE A 56 -12.40 8.42 -12.52
CA PHE A 56 -12.61 7.22 -11.71
C PHE A 56 -13.37 6.17 -12.54
N ALA A 57 -14.49 6.52 -13.15
CA ALA A 57 -15.26 5.61 -13.98
C ALA A 57 -14.42 5.08 -15.14
N LEU A 58 -13.70 5.93 -15.89
CA LEU A 58 -12.85 5.50 -17.01
C LEU A 58 -11.75 4.53 -16.56
N ALA A 59 -11.12 4.78 -15.41
CA ALA A 59 -10.11 3.89 -14.84
C ALA A 59 -10.69 2.56 -14.32
N HIS A 60 -12.02 2.43 -14.26
CA HIS A 60 -12.74 1.21 -13.87
C HIS A 60 -13.61 0.61 -14.99
N THR A 61 -13.78 1.30 -16.12
CA THR A 61 -14.57 0.78 -17.24
C THR A 61 -13.75 -0.28 -17.96
N GLY A 62 -14.17 -1.53 -17.87
CA GLY A 62 -13.58 -2.62 -18.64
C GLY A 62 -14.13 -3.99 -18.32
N GLN A 63 -14.29 -4.34 -17.03
CA GLN A 63 -14.63 -5.72 -16.66
C GLN A 63 -15.53 -5.75 -15.43
N LEU A 64 -16.86 -5.82 -15.65
CA LEU A 64 -17.74 -6.38 -14.64
C LEU A 64 -17.51 -7.89 -14.62
N LYS A 65 -16.71 -8.38 -13.68
CA LYS A 65 -16.50 -9.82 -13.51
C LYS A 65 -17.38 -10.28 -12.36
N LYS A 66 -18.39 -11.10 -12.65
CA LYS A 66 -19.35 -11.61 -11.65
C LYS A 66 -20.06 -10.51 -10.84
N GLY A 67 -20.28 -9.33 -11.44
CA GLY A 67 -20.97 -8.20 -10.79
C GLY A 67 -20.06 -7.26 -10.00
N GLU A 68 -18.75 -7.51 -9.95
CA GLU A 68 -17.79 -6.63 -9.29
C GLU A 68 -17.11 -5.69 -10.30
N ILE A 69 -16.90 -4.44 -9.91
CA ILE A 69 -16.18 -3.44 -10.70
C ILE A 69 -14.68 -3.70 -10.56
N ILE A 70 -14.03 -4.14 -11.65
CA ILE A 70 -12.58 -4.34 -11.69
C ILE A 70 -11.90 -3.09 -12.26
N PRO A 71 -10.90 -2.51 -11.57
CA PRO A 71 -10.11 -1.43 -12.12
C PRO A 71 -9.24 -1.91 -13.29
N GLN A 72 -9.00 -1.05 -14.27
CA GLN A 72 -7.93 -1.26 -15.23
C GLN A 72 -6.59 -1.30 -14.49
N TYR A 73 -5.59 -1.97 -15.05
CA TYR A 73 -4.22 -1.98 -14.53
C TYR A 73 -3.28 -1.22 -15.46
N THR A 74 -2.34 -0.49 -14.87
CA THR A 74 -1.30 0.25 -15.60
C THR A 74 0.06 -0.33 -15.24
N THR A 75 0.85 -0.64 -16.26
CA THR A 75 2.28 -0.99 -16.11
C THR A 75 3.12 0.25 -16.37
N VAL A 76 4.03 0.57 -15.46
CA VAL A 76 4.91 1.74 -15.52
C VAL A 76 6.36 1.29 -15.46
N LEU A 77 7.17 1.81 -16.38
CA LEU A 77 8.63 1.73 -16.32
C LEU A 77 9.16 2.93 -15.53
N ARG A 78 9.89 2.67 -14.44
CA ARG A 78 10.57 3.70 -13.66
C ARG A 78 11.74 4.27 -14.45
N SER A 79 11.90 5.60 -14.42
CA SER A 79 13.08 6.27 -14.96
C SER A 79 14.37 5.83 -14.24
N ALA A 80 15.48 5.83 -14.95
CA ALA A 80 16.79 5.64 -14.34
C ALA A 80 17.12 6.81 -13.39
N ASP A 81 17.83 6.52 -12.30
CA ASP A 81 18.28 7.52 -11.33
C ASP A 81 19.55 8.24 -11.82
N ASN A 82 20.29 7.65 -12.78
CA ASN A 82 21.47 8.24 -13.38
C ASN A 82 21.73 7.74 -14.81
N LYS A 83 22.63 8.45 -15.52
CA LYS A 83 22.98 8.18 -16.92
C LYS A 83 23.66 6.82 -17.15
N ALA A 84 24.42 6.31 -16.18
CA ALA A 84 25.09 5.01 -16.32
C ALA A 84 24.07 3.87 -16.28
N GLU A 85 23.10 3.97 -15.38
CA GLU A 85 21.98 3.05 -15.29
C GLU A 85 21.08 3.12 -16.54
N GLU A 86 20.80 4.32 -17.03
CA GLU A 86 20.05 4.53 -18.28
C GLU A 86 20.75 3.82 -19.45
N GLN A 87 22.05 4.02 -19.62
CA GLN A 87 22.83 3.39 -20.69
C GLN A 87 22.90 1.87 -20.55
N ALA A 88 23.05 1.35 -19.32
CA ALA A 88 23.03 -0.08 -19.06
C ALA A 88 21.66 -0.70 -19.38
N PHE A 89 20.57 0.01 -19.04
CA PHE A 89 19.21 -0.42 -19.34
C PHE A 89 18.90 -0.38 -20.84
N LEU A 90 19.35 0.65 -21.55
CA LEU A 90 19.13 0.81 -22.99
C LEU A 90 20.06 -0.09 -23.84
N GLY A 91 21.24 -0.44 -23.33
CA GLY A 91 22.24 -1.23 -24.05
C GLY A 91 23.06 -0.41 -25.06
N TYR A 92 22.92 0.91 -25.07
CA TYR A 92 23.67 1.84 -25.92
C TYR A 92 23.96 3.16 -25.21
N LYS A 93 24.91 3.92 -25.75
CA LYS A 93 25.19 5.31 -25.36
C LYS A 93 25.25 6.21 -26.59
N TRP A 94 25.02 7.50 -26.39
CA TRP A 94 25.22 8.50 -27.44
C TRP A 94 26.65 9.05 -27.40
N SER A 95 27.36 8.98 -28.53
CA SER A 95 28.70 9.52 -28.73
C SER A 95 28.63 10.85 -29.46
N GLN A 96 29.40 11.82 -28.97
CA GLN A 96 29.65 13.12 -29.63
C GLN A 96 31.09 13.24 -30.15
N ARG A 97 31.83 12.13 -30.18
CA ARG A 97 33.20 12.12 -30.66
C ARG A 97 33.19 12.34 -32.18
N ARG A 98 33.91 13.35 -32.64
CA ARG A 98 34.02 13.69 -34.07
C ARG A 98 34.50 12.48 -34.88
N GLY A 99 33.71 12.04 -35.86
CA GLY A 99 33.99 10.84 -36.68
C GLY A 99 33.48 9.52 -36.09
N ALA A 100 32.86 9.56 -34.92
CA ALA A 100 32.11 8.47 -34.30
C ALA A 100 30.88 9.02 -33.57
N GLU A 101 30.20 10.00 -34.17
CA GLU A 101 28.97 10.57 -33.62
C GLU A 101 27.81 9.58 -33.74
N GLY A 102 26.90 9.61 -32.77
CA GLY A 102 25.67 8.83 -32.80
C GLY A 102 25.63 7.69 -31.79
N MET A 103 24.75 6.73 -32.05
CA MET A 103 24.47 5.62 -31.14
C MET A 103 25.59 4.58 -31.17
N VAL A 104 26.17 4.30 -30.00
CA VAL A 104 27.22 3.30 -29.80
C VAL A 104 26.68 2.21 -28.88
N PHE A 105 26.60 0.98 -29.38
CA PHE A 105 26.16 -0.18 -28.61
C PHE A 105 27.21 -0.60 -27.60
N LEU A 106 26.76 -1.08 -26.43
CA LEU A 106 27.65 -1.47 -25.33
C LEU A 106 28.13 -2.94 -25.41
N ARG A 107 27.59 -3.74 -26.33
CA ARG A 107 27.85 -5.19 -26.48
C ARG A 107 27.90 -5.59 -27.96
N GLU A 108 28.80 -6.50 -28.31
CA GLU A 108 28.87 -7.16 -29.63
C GLU A 108 28.84 -8.69 -29.48
N PRO A 109 28.00 -9.42 -30.25
CA PRO A 109 26.95 -8.91 -31.14
C PRO A 109 25.85 -8.20 -30.33
N TYR A 110 25.21 -7.19 -30.91
CA TYR A 110 24.19 -6.42 -30.20
C TYR A 110 22.93 -7.26 -29.94
N ASP A 111 22.64 -7.53 -28.67
CA ASP A 111 21.50 -8.30 -28.18
C ASP A 111 20.39 -7.43 -27.54
N GLY A 112 20.55 -6.11 -27.60
CA GLY A 112 19.63 -5.14 -27.02
C GLY A 112 19.79 -4.95 -25.51
N GLY A 113 19.39 -3.77 -25.01
CA GLY A 113 19.21 -3.54 -23.57
C GLY A 113 18.00 -4.28 -23.00
N ALA A 114 17.61 -3.94 -21.77
CA ALA A 114 16.40 -4.45 -21.14
C ALA A 114 15.10 -3.96 -21.79
N LEU A 115 15.15 -2.96 -22.68
CA LEU A 115 13.94 -2.44 -23.34
C LEU A 115 13.43 -3.34 -24.49
N TYR A 116 14.30 -3.68 -25.43
CA TYR A 116 13.95 -4.34 -26.69
C TYR A 116 15.15 -5.08 -27.28
N THR A 117 14.89 -6.19 -27.98
CA THR A 117 15.89 -6.93 -28.78
C THR A 117 15.52 -6.87 -30.25
N PRO A 118 16.41 -6.41 -31.14
CA PRO A 118 16.12 -6.34 -32.58
C PRO A 118 16.11 -7.74 -33.23
N GLY A 119 15.17 -7.96 -34.17
CA GLY A 119 15.10 -9.17 -35.01
C GLY A 119 13.73 -9.86 -34.99
N LEU A 120 13.33 -10.46 -36.12
CA LEU A 120 12.01 -11.08 -36.33
C LEU A 120 11.77 -12.38 -35.52
N SER A 121 12.84 -13.01 -35.03
CA SER A 121 12.84 -14.30 -34.31
C SER A 121 12.53 -14.19 -32.82
N HIS A 122 12.42 -12.99 -32.26
CA HIS A 122 12.30 -12.77 -30.81
C HIS A 122 10.88 -12.40 -30.35
N ARG A 123 9.85 -13.00 -30.98
CA ARG A 123 8.45 -12.82 -30.54
C ARG A 123 8.18 -13.39 -29.14
N ASP A 124 9.10 -14.17 -28.59
CA ASP A 124 9.10 -14.64 -27.21
C ASP A 124 10.14 -13.85 -26.42
N GLU A 125 9.78 -12.62 -26.08
CA GLU A 125 10.60 -11.71 -25.30
C GLU A 125 10.92 -12.36 -23.95
N SER A 126 12.21 -12.53 -23.65
CA SER A 126 12.66 -13.05 -22.37
C SER A 126 12.06 -12.23 -21.22
N PRO A 127 11.74 -12.83 -20.05
CA PRO A 127 11.41 -12.10 -18.81
C PRO A 127 12.51 -11.11 -18.36
N ALA A 128 13.68 -11.11 -18.99
CA ALA A 128 14.69 -10.07 -18.84
C ALA A 128 14.41 -8.78 -19.63
N LYS A 129 13.34 -8.72 -20.42
CA LYS A 129 12.99 -7.57 -21.28
C LYS A 129 11.67 -6.93 -20.83
N VAL A 130 11.61 -5.61 -20.87
CA VAL A 130 10.43 -4.82 -20.45
C VAL A 130 9.25 -5.00 -21.40
N ALA A 131 9.51 -5.15 -22.70
CA ALA A 131 8.47 -5.39 -23.69
C ALA A 131 7.61 -6.64 -23.36
N TYR A 132 8.22 -7.68 -22.79
CA TYR A 132 7.51 -8.89 -22.33
C TYR A 132 6.38 -8.55 -21.37
N TYR A 133 6.67 -7.69 -20.39
CA TYR A 133 5.72 -7.28 -19.35
C TYR A 133 4.64 -6.35 -19.90
N PHE A 134 4.99 -5.38 -20.75
CA PHE A 134 3.99 -4.54 -21.40
C PHE A 134 3.03 -5.35 -22.28
N ARG A 135 3.55 -6.30 -23.04
CA ARG A 135 2.73 -7.19 -23.87
C ARG A 135 1.85 -8.08 -23.01
N LYS A 136 2.38 -8.69 -21.94
CA LYS A 136 1.57 -9.49 -21.02
C LYS A 136 0.50 -8.66 -20.32
N ALA A 137 0.82 -7.47 -19.86
CA ALA A 137 -0.15 -6.55 -19.25
C ALA A 137 -1.25 -6.13 -20.25
N PHE A 138 -0.91 -5.99 -21.54
CA PHE A 138 -1.90 -5.72 -22.58
C PHE A 138 -2.81 -6.91 -22.88
N LEU A 139 -2.30 -8.15 -22.74
CA LEU A 139 -3.01 -9.38 -23.08
C LEU A 139 -3.73 -10.06 -21.89
N VAL A 140 -3.38 -9.76 -20.63
CA VAL A 140 -3.85 -10.45 -19.43
C VAL A 140 -4.64 -9.51 -18.51
N GLU A 141 -5.77 -10.01 -17.97
CA GLU A 141 -6.71 -9.24 -17.12
C GLU A 141 -6.30 -9.09 -15.64
N ALA A 142 -5.28 -9.80 -15.16
CA ALA A 142 -4.86 -9.81 -13.74
C ALA A 142 -3.32 -9.89 -13.59
N PRO A 143 -2.66 -8.86 -13.03
CA PRO A 143 -1.20 -8.75 -13.04
C PRO A 143 -0.48 -8.96 -11.70
N ASP A 144 -1.17 -9.34 -10.62
CA ASP A 144 -0.61 -9.27 -9.26
C ASP A 144 0.66 -10.13 -9.07
N ASP A 145 0.82 -11.22 -9.83
CA ASP A 145 2.00 -12.09 -9.80
C ASP A 145 2.93 -11.88 -11.00
N LEU A 146 2.64 -10.91 -11.89
CA LEU A 146 3.36 -10.80 -13.16
C LEU A 146 4.85 -10.45 -12.96
N LEU A 147 5.18 -9.71 -11.90
CA LEU A 147 6.55 -9.32 -11.57
C LEU A 147 7.24 -10.26 -10.58
N ASP A 148 6.56 -11.29 -10.06
CA ASP A 148 7.13 -12.17 -9.05
C ASP A 148 8.32 -12.96 -9.60
N GLY A 149 9.48 -12.82 -8.95
CA GLY A 149 10.74 -13.40 -9.41
C GLY A 149 11.32 -12.75 -10.67
N SER A 150 10.77 -11.62 -11.12
CA SER A 150 11.26 -10.90 -12.30
C SER A 150 12.63 -10.24 -12.05
N PRO A 151 13.58 -10.32 -13.00
CA PRO A 151 14.81 -9.53 -12.95
C PRO A 151 14.57 -8.01 -13.10
N LEU A 152 13.36 -7.61 -13.46
CA LEU A 152 12.95 -6.22 -13.68
C LEU A 152 11.96 -5.72 -12.61
N ALA A 153 11.74 -6.48 -11.52
CA ALA A 153 10.82 -6.12 -10.44
C ALA A 153 11.13 -4.76 -9.81
N GLU A 154 12.40 -4.32 -9.79
CA GLU A 154 12.79 -3.00 -9.27
C GLU A 154 12.58 -1.84 -10.27
N LYS A 155 12.37 -2.17 -11.56
CA LYS A 155 12.24 -1.21 -12.67
C LYS A 155 10.80 -1.06 -13.15
N LEU A 156 9.99 -2.08 -12.98
CA LEU A 156 8.59 -2.07 -13.39
C LEU A 156 7.68 -1.96 -12.18
N ARG A 157 6.56 -1.26 -12.35
CA ARG A 157 5.45 -1.24 -11.41
C ARG A 157 4.18 -1.60 -12.14
N ILE A 158 3.35 -2.42 -11.53
CA ILE A 158 2.01 -2.71 -12.03
C ILE A 158 1.04 -2.48 -10.89
N ALA A 159 0.02 -1.65 -11.13
CA ALA A 159 -0.98 -1.34 -10.12
C ALA A 159 -2.30 -0.97 -10.80
N PRO A 160 -3.43 -0.97 -10.06
CA PRO A 160 -4.69 -0.47 -10.59
C PRO A 160 -4.55 0.99 -11.05
N THR A 161 -4.99 1.30 -12.27
CA THR A 161 -4.98 2.63 -12.89
C THR A 161 -5.52 3.74 -11.98
N PRO A 162 -6.59 3.54 -11.18
CA PRO A 162 -7.06 4.57 -10.24
C PRO A 162 -6.03 5.01 -9.19
N THR A 163 -5.04 4.17 -8.88
CA THR A 163 -4.02 4.46 -7.85
C THR A 163 -2.93 5.42 -8.32
N PHE A 164 -2.88 5.70 -9.62
CA PHE A 164 -1.99 6.70 -10.22
C PHE A 164 -2.58 8.12 -10.17
N PHE A 165 -3.84 8.27 -9.75
CA PHE A 165 -4.55 9.54 -9.61
C PHE A 165 -4.76 9.89 -8.13
N ASP A 166 -4.60 11.18 -7.80
CA ASP A 166 -4.92 11.71 -6.46
C ASP A 166 -6.34 12.30 -6.46
N PHE A 167 -7.31 11.52 -6.00
CA PHE A 167 -8.71 11.95 -5.88
C PHE A 167 -9.00 12.73 -4.58
N SER A 168 -8.02 12.83 -3.67
CA SER A 168 -8.19 13.48 -2.36
C SER A 168 -8.14 15.01 -2.43
N ARG A 169 -7.43 15.54 -3.43
CA ARG A 169 -7.39 16.98 -3.75
C ARG A 169 -8.71 17.42 -4.33
N THR A 170 -9.10 18.67 -4.12
CA THR A 170 -10.28 19.33 -4.70
C THR A 170 -10.28 19.30 -6.23
N GLY A 171 -9.12 19.51 -6.87
CA GLY A 171 -8.91 19.30 -8.29
C GLY A 171 -8.50 17.86 -8.62
N CYS A 172 -8.91 17.36 -9.79
CA CYS A 172 -8.35 16.13 -10.34
C CYS A 172 -7.08 16.50 -11.12
N ASP A 173 -5.92 16.39 -10.48
CA ASP A 173 -4.65 16.51 -11.20
C ASP A 173 -4.50 15.27 -12.10
N LEU A 174 -4.44 15.49 -13.41
CA LEU A 174 -4.26 14.42 -14.39
C LEU A 174 -2.79 14.00 -14.51
N ALA A 175 -1.89 14.63 -13.75
CA ALA A 175 -0.54 14.17 -13.63
C ALA A 175 -0.51 12.73 -13.08
N PHE A 176 -0.04 11.80 -13.91
CA PHE A 176 0.19 10.43 -13.52
C PHE A 176 1.28 10.37 -12.43
N ASN A 177 0.91 9.99 -11.21
CA ASN A 177 1.89 9.72 -10.19
C ASN A 177 2.52 8.35 -10.44
N LEU A 178 3.70 8.33 -11.07
CA LEU A 178 4.46 7.11 -11.38
C LEU A 178 4.86 6.28 -10.14
N SER A 179 4.69 6.86 -8.95
CA SER A 179 4.71 6.17 -7.66
C SER A 179 3.28 6.15 -7.11
N PRO A 180 2.45 5.14 -7.48
CA PRO A 180 1.02 5.16 -7.20
C PRO A 180 0.78 5.42 -5.70
N GLN A 181 0.06 6.51 -5.40
CA GLN A 181 -0.42 6.78 -4.06
C GLN A 181 -1.59 5.86 -3.82
N GLN A 182 -1.32 4.61 -3.45
CA GLN A 182 -2.34 3.89 -2.70
C GLN A 182 -2.34 4.51 -1.32
N ALA A 183 -3.29 5.43 -1.09
CA ALA A 183 -3.93 5.46 0.21
C ALA A 183 -4.24 3.99 0.52
N MET A 184 -3.58 3.44 1.55
CA MET A 184 -3.94 2.13 2.07
C MET A 184 -5.47 2.07 2.02
N LYS A 185 -6.05 1.11 1.30
CA LYS A 185 -7.44 0.77 1.53
C LYS A 185 -7.46 0.36 2.99
N SER A 186 -7.75 1.32 3.87
CA SER A 186 -7.90 1.07 5.29
C SER A 186 -8.90 -0.07 5.35
N VAL A 187 -8.48 -1.21 5.90
CA VAL A 187 -9.41 -2.30 6.15
C VAL A 187 -10.50 -1.70 7.02
N GLN A 188 -11.66 -1.45 6.42
CA GLN A 188 -12.80 -0.88 7.11
C GLN A 188 -13.44 -2.06 7.83
N PHE A 189 -13.15 -2.17 9.12
CA PHE A 189 -13.86 -3.12 9.96
C PHE A 189 -15.31 -2.67 10.10
N GLU A 190 -16.23 -3.43 9.51
CA GLU A 190 -17.65 -3.38 9.89
C GLU A 190 -17.76 -4.04 11.27
N THR A 191 -18.06 -3.25 12.29
CA THR A 191 -18.05 -3.70 13.69
C THR A 191 -18.99 -2.85 14.51
N ARG A 192 -19.60 -3.46 15.54
CA ARG A 192 -20.42 -2.75 16.54
C ARG A 192 -19.59 -1.99 17.58
N PHE A 193 -18.28 -2.20 17.62
CA PHE A 193 -17.39 -1.57 18.60
C PHE A 193 -16.86 -0.23 18.11
N ASN A 194 -16.48 0.65 19.05
CA ASN A 194 -15.83 1.89 18.68
C ASN A 194 -14.48 1.61 17.99
N ARG A 195 -14.17 2.42 16.98
CA ARG A 195 -12.93 2.30 16.20
C ARG A 195 -11.95 3.37 16.63
N VAL A 196 -10.70 3.00 16.87
CA VAL A 196 -9.63 3.92 17.25
C VAL A 196 -8.45 3.78 16.28
N PRO A 197 -7.67 4.84 16.02
CA PRO A 197 -6.39 4.72 15.33
C PRO A 197 -5.45 3.74 16.04
N PHE A 198 -4.69 2.96 15.29
CA PHE A 198 -3.77 1.94 15.82
C PHE A 198 -2.76 2.54 16.80
N ASP A 199 -2.22 3.71 16.49
CA ASP A 199 -1.22 4.41 17.31
C ASP A 199 -1.73 4.90 18.67
N GLN A 200 -3.04 4.88 18.93
CA GLN A 200 -3.60 5.16 20.25
C GLN A 200 -3.48 4.00 21.24
N VAL A 201 -3.24 2.78 20.74
CA VAL A 201 -3.17 1.56 21.55
C VAL A 201 -1.86 0.80 21.40
N ALA A 202 -1.15 0.95 20.28
CA ALA A 202 0.09 0.25 20.01
C ALA A 202 1.02 0.98 19.04
N THR A 203 2.32 0.74 19.18
CA THR A 203 3.39 1.23 18.28
C THR A 203 4.18 0.06 17.70
N LEU A 204 4.85 0.33 16.58
CA LEU A 204 5.80 -0.57 15.93
C LEU A 204 7.23 -0.06 16.16
N GLU A 205 7.96 -0.77 17.01
CA GLU A 205 9.33 -0.46 17.40
C GLU A 205 10.34 -1.25 16.57
N TYR A 206 11.50 -0.66 16.30
CA TYR A 206 12.53 -1.27 15.47
C TYR A 206 13.30 -2.37 16.20
N GLY A 207 13.51 -3.50 15.53
CA GLY A 207 14.53 -4.47 15.94
C GLY A 207 15.96 -3.92 15.82
N LYS A 208 16.93 -4.64 16.38
CA LYS A 208 18.36 -4.24 16.40
C LYS A 208 19.20 -5.09 15.46
N PRO A 209 20.26 -4.55 14.84
CA PRO A 209 21.11 -5.32 13.96
C PRO A 209 21.81 -6.45 14.75
N LEU A 210 21.66 -7.69 14.28
CA LEU A 210 22.32 -8.88 14.83
C LEU A 210 22.67 -9.86 13.68
N PRO A 211 23.72 -9.56 12.90
CA PRO A 211 24.13 -10.40 11.77
C PRO A 211 24.57 -11.78 12.26
N GLU A 212 24.45 -12.80 11.41
CA GLU A 212 24.69 -14.20 11.77
C GLU A 212 26.06 -14.44 12.42
N ARG A 213 27.12 -13.82 11.89
CA ARG A 213 28.49 -13.87 12.45
C ARG A 213 28.64 -13.33 13.87
N SER A 214 27.69 -12.53 14.35
CA SER A 214 27.70 -11.92 15.68
C SER A 214 26.81 -12.66 16.67
N ARG A 215 26.13 -13.74 16.24
CA ARG A 215 25.24 -14.53 17.09
C ARG A 215 26.07 -15.51 17.91
N ILE A 216 25.96 -15.38 19.22
CA ILE A 216 26.46 -16.36 20.19
C ILE A 216 25.37 -17.41 20.39
N PRO A 217 25.66 -18.73 20.31
CA PRO A 217 24.69 -19.78 20.58
C PRO A 217 23.98 -19.59 21.92
N GLY A 218 22.67 -19.79 21.92
CA GLY A 218 21.81 -19.64 23.08
C GLY A 218 20.38 -20.06 22.80
N GLU A 219 19.48 -19.78 23.73
CA GLU A 219 18.10 -20.29 23.69
C GLU A 219 17.11 -19.28 23.10
N PHE A 220 17.49 -18.00 22.94
CA PHE A 220 16.56 -16.97 22.48
C PHE A 220 16.46 -16.92 20.96
N PRO A 221 15.27 -17.12 20.37
CA PRO A 221 15.08 -17.03 18.94
C PRO A 221 15.37 -15.63 18.39
N VAL A 222 16.13 -15.59 17.30
CA VAL A 222 16.40 -14.38 16.52
C VAL A 222 15.32 -14.28 15.44
N MET A 223 14.56 -13.20 15.45
CA MET A 223 13.37 -13.03 14.61
C MET A 223 13.69 -12.12 13.41
N GLY A 224 13.59 -12.67 12.20
CA GLY A 224 13.63 -11.94 10.94
C GLY A 224 12.23 -11.79 10.32
N SER A 225 12.12 -11.12 9.18
CA SER A 225 10.82 -10.85 8.54
C SER A 225 9.99 -12.09 8.23
N ASN A 226 10.64 -13.25 8.03
CA ASN A 226 9.98 -14.50 7.67
C ASN A 226 9.80 -15.47 8.85
N GLY A 227 10.14 -15.06 10.09
CA GLY A 227 10.09 -15.90 11.28
C GLY A 227 11.47 -16.08 11.92
N ILE A 228 11.70 -17.21 12.58
CA ILE A 228 12.96 -17.53 13.26
C ILE A 228 14.07 -17.72 12.22
N VAL A 229 15.18 -16.99 12.37
CA VAL A 229 16.35 -17.05 11.47
C VAL A 229 17.63 -17.51 12.17
N GLY A 230 17.54 -17.91 13.44
CA GLY A 230 18.66 -18.38 14.27
C GLY A 230 18.35 -18.21 15.75
N TYR A 231 19.37 -18.37 16.59
CA TYR A 231 19.28 -18.23 18.04
C TYR A 231 20.43 -17.38 18.59
N HIS A 232 20.20 -16.77 19.75
CA HIS A 232 21.17 -15.94 20.46
C HIS A 232 21.09 -16.17 21.98
N ASN A 233 22.14 -15.83 22.71
CA ASN A 233 22.20 -15.92 24.17
C ASN A 233 21.53 -14.73 24.88
N GLU A 234 21.18 -13.67 24.16
CA GLU A 234 20.46 -12.51 24.69
C GLU A 234 19.14 -12.27 23.93
N TYR A 235 18.14 -11.74 24.64
CA TYR A 235 16.87 -11.30 24.06
C TYR A 235 16.78 -9.78 24.09
N LEU A 236 16.03 -9.22 23.14
CA LEU A 236 15.72 -7.79 23.11
C LEU A 236 14.31 -7.50 23.64
N VAL A 237 13.38 -8.45 23.43
CA VAL A 237 11.97 -8.31 23.77
C VAL A 237 11.56 -9.49 24.64
N GLU A 238 10.97 -9.20 25.80
CA GLU A 238 10.38 -10.19 26.69
C GLU A 238 9.08 -10.73 26.07
N GLY A 239 8.92 -12.05 26.10
CA GLY A 239 7.75 -12.73 25.57
C GLY A 239 6.54 -12.64 26.50
N PRO A 240 5.32 -12.82 25.99
CA PRO A 240 4.99 -13.00 24.58
C PRO A 240 5.13 -11.71 23.75
N ALA A 241 5.45 -11.85 22.46
CA ALA A 241 5.67 -10.74 21.54
C ALA A 241 5.00 -10.96 20.18
N ILE A 242 4.65 -9.85 19.51
CA ILE A 242 4.22 -9.84 18.12
C ILE A 242 5.32 -9.21 17.28
N ILE A 243 5.80 -9.94 16.29
CA ILE A 243 6.81 -9.51 15.34
C ILE A 243 6.14 -9.24 13.99
N VAL A 244 6.49 -8.11 13.38
CA VAL A 244 5.97 -7.69 12.07
C VAL A 244 7.14 -7.57 11.10
N GLY A 245 7.10 -8.29 9.98
CA GLY A 245 8.12 -8.23 8.95
C GLY A 245 8.20 -6.82 8.33
N ARG A 246 9.41 -6.24 8.27
CA ARG A 246 9.64 -4.92 7.67
C ARG A 246 10.20 -4.99 6.26
N LYS A 247 11.09 -5.95 5.94
CA LYS A 247 11.76 -6.07 4.63
C LYS A 247 11.58 -7.47 4.02
N CYS A 248 11.55 -7.59 2.69
CA CYS A 248 11.29 -8.84 1.96
C CYS A 248 9.88 -9.41 2.23
N SER A 249 9.68 -10.11 3.36
CA SER A 249 8.36 -10.56 3.84
C SER A 249 7.67 -9.45 4.63
N ALA A 250 7.52 -8.28 4.01
CA ALA A 250 6.95 -7.10 4.64
C ALA A 250 5.47 -7.32 4.97
N GLY A 251 5.06 -7.01 6.20
CA GLY A 251 3.68 -7.19 6.68
C GLY A 251 3.39 -8.53 7.36
N LYS A 252 4.31 -9.50 7.30
CA LYS A 252 4.10 -10.82 7.93
C LYS A 252 4.00 -10.69 9.45
N ILE A 253 2.91 -11.21 10.03
CA ILE A 253 2.67 -11.20 11.47
C ILE A 253 3.12 -12.53 12.08
N THR A 254 3.98 -12.49 13.09
CA THR A 254 4.44 -13.67 13.83
C THR A 254 4.24 -13.45 15.32
N TYR A 255 3.44 -14.29 15.96
CA TYR A 255 3.29 -14.34 17.41
C TYR A 255 4.29 -15.32 18.01
N ILE A 256 5.02 -14.90 19.05
CA ILE A 256 5.98 -15.77 19.74
C ILE A 256 5.77 -15.69 21.25
N GLN A 257 5.69 -16.86 21.90
CA GLN A 257 5.50 -16.94 23.36
C GLN A 257 6.79 -16.69 24.15
N GLN A 258 7.94 -16.99 23.55
CA GLN A 258 9.24 -16.93 24.21
C GLN A 258 9.85 -15.53 24.07
N ASN A 259 10.76 -15.18 24.99
CA ASN A 259 11.66 -14.05 24.83
C ASN A 259 12.42 -14.17 23.51
N CYS A 260 12.62 -13.07 22.79
CA CYS A 260 13.19 -13.12 21.45
C CYS A 260 14.04 -11.90 21.13
N PHE A 261 14.82 -11.99 20.05
CA PHE A 261 15.62 -10.90 19.51
C PHE A 261 15.16 -10.52 18.10
N PRO A 262 14.26 -9.52 17.95
CA PRO A 262 13.86 -9.00 16.65
C PRO A 262 15.01 -8.23 16.00
N ILE A 263 15.35 -8.57 14.76
CA ILE A 263 16.44 -7.90 14.03
C ILE A 263 15.95 -6.70 13.22
N ASP A 264 16.87 -5.90 12.68
CA ASP A 264 16.64 -4.67 11.92
C ASP A 264 15.77 -4.80 10.65
N THR A 265 15.46 -6.04 10.23
CA THR A 265 14.49 -6.37 9.18
C THR A 265 13.06 -6.53 9.69
N THR A 266 12.82 -6.35 11.00
CA THR A 266 11.51 -6.51 11.65
C THR A 266 11.13 -5.29 12.50
N PHE A 267 9.84 -5.18 12.77
CA PHE A 267 9.30 -4.45 13.91
C PHE A 267 8.84 -5.41 14.99
N TYR A 268 8.76 -4.95 16.23
CA TYR A 268 7.99 -5.60 17.28
C TYR A 268 6.91 -4.64 17.81
N VAL A 269 5.79 -5.19 18.25
CA VAL A 269 4.66 -4.41 18.75
C VAL A 269 4.88 -4.06 20.22
N SER A 270 4.71 -2.78 20.56
CA SER A 270 4.57 -2.31 21.94
C SER A 270 3.15 -1.79 22.13
N CYS A 271 2.43 -2.20 23.18
CA CYS A 271 1.03 -1.84 23.36
C CYS A 271 0.69 -1.42 24.80
N ASP A 272 -0.34 -0.58 24.94
CA ASP A 272 -0.92 -0.22 26.23
C ASP A 272 -1.80 -1.36 26.76
N LYS A 273 -1.25 -2.15 27.67
CA LYS A 273 -1.91 -3.32 28.27
C LYS A 273 -3.20 -2.97 29.04
N ASN A 274 -3.42 -1.70 29.39
CA ASN A 274 -4.66 -1.25 30.02
C ASN A 274 -5.80 -1.03 29.02
N LYS A 275 -5.50 -1.01 27.72
CA LYS A 275 -6.48 -0.80 26.65
C LYS A 275 -6.66 -2.02 25.77
N VAL A 276 -5.58 -2.75 25.50
CA VAL A 276 -5.60 -3.84 24.52
C VAL A 276 -4.82 -5.07 24.99
N MET A 277 -5.40 -6.25 24.78
CA MET A 277 -4.72 -7.54 25.00
C MET A 277 -3.83 -7.89 23.80
N LEU A 278 -2.62 -8.37 24.06
CA LEU A 278 -1.66 -8.71 23.01
C LEU A 278 -2.21 -9.75 22.01
N ARG A 279 -2.83 -10.84 22.50
CA ARG A 279 -3.47 -11.86 21.63
C ARG A 279 -4.61 -11.29 20.79
N TYR A 280 -5.39 -10.36 21.34
CA TYR A 280 -6.45 -9.70 20.56
C TYR A 280 -5.84 -8.84 19.44
N LEU A 281 -4.80 -8.07 19.77
CA LEU A 281 -4.09 -7.21 18.81
C LEU A 281 -3.44 -8.02 17.69
N GLU A 282 -2.89 -9.20 18.00
CA GLU A 282 -2.38 -10.13 16.99
C GLU A 282 -3.46 -10.58 15.99
N ALA A 283 -4.63 -10.99 16.49
CA ALA A 283 -5.74 -11.38 15.62
C ALA A 283 -6.20 -10.21 14.73
N ILE A 284 -6.24 -8.98 15.25
CA ILE A 284 -6.56 -7.78 14.46
C ILE A 284 -5.49 -7.51 13.40
N LEU A 285 -4.20 -7.60 13.75
CA LEU A 285 -3.10 -7.40 12.81
C LEU A 285 -3.10 -8.42 11.67
N GLN A 286 -3.52 -9.67 11.93
CA GLN A 286 -3.71 -10.69 10.90
C GLN A 286 -4.82 -10.30 9.91
N GLU A 287 -5.95 -9.79 10.41
CA GLU A 287 -7.07 -9.34 9.56
C GLU A 287 -6.74 -8.07 8.75
N LEU A 288 -5.79 -7.26 9.22
CA LEU A 288 -5.30 -6.11 8.45
C LEU A 288 -4.54 -6.51 7.19
N LYS A 289 -4.18 -7.80 7.00
CA LYS A 289 -3.56 -8.31 5.75
C LYS A 289 -2.39 -7.44 5.26
N LEU A 290 -1.52 -7.03 6.18
CA LEU A 290 -0.44 -6.09 5.90
C LEU A 290 0.51 -6.56 4.78
N GLU A 291 0.64 -7.87 4.56
CA GLU A 291 1.42 -8.45 3.46
C GLU A 291 0.83 -8.10 2.09
N GLU A 292 -0.49 -8.19 1.93
CA GLU A 292 -1.19 -7.82 0.69
C GLU A 292 -1.01 -6.31 0.42
N HIS A 293 -1.07 -5.50 1.48
CA HIS A 293 -0.82 -4.06 1.38
C HIS A 293 0.63 -3.73 1.00
N ALA A 294 1.62 -4.39 1.60
CA ALA A 294 3.02 -4.14 1.29
C ALA A 294 3.35 -4.53 -0.17
N LYS A 295 2.80 -5.64 -0.67
CA LYS A 295 2.96 -6.08 -2.07
C LYS A 295 2.29 -5.12 -3.06
N ALA A 296 1.04 -4.71 -2.80
CA ALA A 296 0.28 -3.82 -3.68
C ALA A 296 0.94 -2.44 -3.88
N LEU A 297 1.75 -1.99 -2.91
CA LEU A 297 2.48 -0.73 -2.97
C LEU A 297 3.80 -0.80 -3.77
N GLY A 298 4.25 -2.01 -4.13
CA GLY A 298 5.53 -2.22 -4.84
C GLY A 298 6.73 -1.60 -4.12
N VAL A 299 6.66 -1.48 -2.78
CA VAL A 299 7.76 -0.99 -1.94
C VAL A 299 8.45 -2.18 -1.28
N PRO A 300 9.80 -2.18 -1.22
CA PRO A 300 10.59 -3.29 -0.67
C PRO A 300 10.44 -3.46 0.85
N GLY A 301 9.51 -2.75 1.50
CA GLY A 301 9.29 -2.84 2.92
C GLY A 301 8.03 -2.15 3.44
N LEU A 302 7.66 -2.49 4.68
CA LEU A 302 6.52 -1.93 5.40
C LEU A 302 6.94 -0.63 6.11
N ASN A 303 6.18 0.44 5.88
CA ASN A 303 6.34 1.69 6.62
C ASN A 303 5.34 1.72 7.79
N ARG A 304 5.86 1.82 9.03
CA ARG A 304 5.03 1.84 10.25
C ARG A 304 4.04 3.00 10.28
N ASN A 305 4.38 4.16 9.70
CA ASN A 305 3.50 5.32 9.68
C ASN A 305 2.24 5.08 8.86
N ASP A 306 2.30 4.13 7.92
CA ASP A 306 1.12 3.73 7.17
C ASP A 306 0.26 2.78 8.02
N VAL A 307 0.88 1.87 8.79
CA VAL A 307 0.14 1.02 9.76
C VAL A 307 -0.60 1.85 10.81
N TYR A 308 -0.02 2.96 11.26
CA TYR A 308 -0.62 3.84 12.26
C TYR A 308 -1.92 4.51 11.79
N LYS A 309 -2.16 4.57 10.48
CA LYS A 309 -3.38 5.14 9.89
C LYS A 309 -4.57 4.18 9.92
N PHE A 310 -4.37 2.89 10.25
CA PHE A 310 -5.48 1.95 10.37
C PHE A 310 -6.33 2.26 11.60
N PHE A 311 -7.64 2.20 11.42
CA PHE A 311 -8.61 2.23 12.52
C PHE A 311 -8.96 0.79 12.88
N ILE A 312 -8.84 0.44 14.15
CA ILE A 312 -9.14 -0.90 14.66
C ILE A 312 -10.31 -0.87 15.65
N PRO A 313 -11.17 -1.90 15.71
CA PRO A 313 -12.16 -2.03 16.77
C PRO A 313 -11.48 -2.15 18.14
N LEU A 314 -12.04 -1.46 19.13
CA LEU A 314 -11.56 -1.52 20.51
C LEU A 314 -12.72 -1.81 21.47
N PRO A 315 -13.14 -3.09 21.60
CA PRO A 315 -14.08 -3.49 22.63
C PRO A 315 -13.43 -3.40 24.03
N PRO A 316 -14.21 -3.37 25.13
CA PRO A 316 -13.68 -3.44 26.49
C PRO A 316 -12.83 -4.70 26.73
N LEU A 317 -11.83 -4.63 27.63
CA LEU A 317 -10.91 -5.75 27.91
C LEU A 317 -11.63 -7.06 28.24
N SER A 318 -12.72 -7.02 29.00
CA SER A 318 -13.53 -8.20 29.34
C SER A 318 -14.16 -8.87 28.12
N VAL A 319 -14.45 -8.10 27.07
CA VAL A 319 -14.96 -8.61 25.79
C VAL A 319 -13.80 -9.12 24.93
N GLN A 320 -12.66 -8.42 24.91
CA GLN A 320 -11.44 -8.90 24.24
C GLN A 320 -11.03 -10.27 24.76
N GLU A 321 -11.06 -10.49 26.08
CA GLU A 321 -10.72 -11.78 26.69
C GLU A 321 -11.65 -12.91 26.20
N LYS A 322 -12.96 -12.65 26.13
CA LYS A 322 -13.93 -13.61 25.61
C LYS A 322 -13.67 -13.93 24.13
N ILE A 323 -13.40 -12.90 23.32
CA ILE A 323 -13.06 -13.05 21.90
C ILE A 323 -11.82 -13.93 21.75
N VAL A 324 -10.73 -13.62 22.47
CA VAL A 324 -9.47 -14.38 22.43
C VAL A 324 -9.71 -15.84 22.81
N LYS A 325 -10.38 -16.12 23.94
CA LYS A 325 -10.70 -17.50 24.36
C LYS A 325 -11.47 -18.28 23.30
N THR A 326 -12.40 -17.62 22.61
CA THR A 326 -13.21 -18.28 21.57
C THR A 326 -12.40 -18.57 20.32
N ILE A 327 -11.55 -17.63 19.90
CA ILE A 327 -10.62 -17.81 18.77
C ILE A 327 -9.65 -18.95 19.07
N GLU A 328 -9.03 -18.97 20.24
CA GLU A 328 -8.09 -20.03 20.64
C GLU A 328 -8.77 -21.41 20.71
N ALA A 329 -10.00 -21.48 21.21
CA ALA A 329 -10.79 -22.71 21.20
C ALA A 329 -11.10 -23.20 19.77
N LEU A 330 -11.35 -22.28 18.84
CA LEU A 330 -11.54 -22.62 17.42
C LEU A 330 -10.25 -23.05 16.75
N GLU A 331 -9.12 -22.37 17.00
CA GLU A 331 -7.80 -22.73 16.48
C GLU A 331 -7.40 -24.14 16.90
N LYS A 332 -7.62 -24.49 18.18
CA LYS A 332 -7.38 -25.83 18.70
C LYS A 332 -8.26 -26.90 18.02
N LYS A 333 -9.53 -26.57 17.73
CA LYS A 333 -10.44 -27.46 16.99
C LYS A 333 -10.01 -27.62 15.52
N ALA A 334 -9.58 -26.54 14.87
CA ALA A 334 -9.12 -26.54 13.48
C ALA A 334 -7.81 -27.32 13.28
N GLN A 335 -6.93 -27.36 14.29
CA GLN A 335 -5.76 -28.25 14.28
C GLN A 335 -6.13 -29.73 14.42
N THR A 336 -7.27 -30.04 15.04
CA THR A 336 -7.74 -31.42 15.24
C THR A 336 -8.62 -31.92 14.08
N TYR A 337 -9.32 -31.01 13.38
CA TYR A 337 -10.25 -31.31 12.29
C TYR A 337 -10.11 -30.31 11.15
N VAL A 338 -10.20 -30.76 9.89
CA VAL A 338 -10.26 -29.84 8.73
C VAL A 338 -11.60 -29.11 8.73
N ILE A 339 -11.67 -27.98 9.42
CA ILE A 339 -12.86 -27.13 9.46
C ILE A 339 -12.90 -26.30 8.18
N LYS A 340 -13.87 -26.60 7.30
CA LYS A 340 -14.23 -25.69 6.20
C LYS A 340 -14.73 -24.38 6.81
N ASP A 341 -14.25 -23.24 6.30
CA ASP A 341 -14.69 -21.88 6.68
C ASP A 341 -14.17 -21.33 8.02
N PHE A 342 -13.06 -21.87 8.55
CA PHE A 342 -12.43 -21.42 9.79
C PHE A 342 -12.14 -19.90 9.83
N ASP A 343 -11.54 -19.36 8.77
CA ASP A 343 -11.13 -17.95 8.73
C ASP A 343 -12.32 -16.99 8.80
N ASN A 344 -13.43 -17.31 8.12
CA ASN A 344 -14.63 -16.48 8.17
C ASN A 344 -15.31 -16.51 9.55
N GLN A 345 -15.30 -17.66 10.24
CA GLN A 345 -15.83 -17.75 11.61
C GLN A 345 -14.97 -16.95 12.60
N LYS A 346 -13.64 -17.07 12.51
CA LYS A 346 -12.69 -16.28 13.32
C LYS A 346 -12.93 -14.78 13.12
N ARG A 347 -13.04 -14.35 11.85
CA ARG A 347 -13.32 -12.96 11.49
C ARG A 347 -14.64 -12.45 12.09
N ARG A 348 -15.73 -13.22 11.99
CA ARG A 348 -17.03 -12.81 12.56
C ARG A 348 -16.96 -12.62 14.07
N ILE A 349 -16.31 -13.54 14.79
CA ILE A 349 -16.13 -13.43 16.25
C ILE A 349 -15.30 -12.20 16.61
N LEU A 350 -14.27 -11.88 15.82
CA LEU A 350 -13.41 -10.74 16.05
C LEU A 350 -14.15 -9.41 15.88
N LEU A 351 -15.00 -9.30 14.85
CA LEU A 351 -15.64 -8.04 14.46
C LEU A 351 -17.00 -7.82 15.14
N ASP A 352 -17.80 -8.87 15.27
CA ASP A 352 -19.15 -8.79 15.84
C ASP A 352 -19.19 -9.20 17.32
N GLY A 353 -18.12 -9.81 17.85
CA GLY A 353 -18.10 -10.41 19.17
C GLY A 353 -18.93 -11.70 19.28
N ILE A 354 -19.11 -12.19 20.50
CA ILE A 354 -19.90 -13.39 20.78
C ILE A 354 -21.37 -12.96 20.91
N LYS A 355 -22.30 -13.72 20.32
CA LYS A 355 -23.75 -13.55 20.49
C LYS A 355 -24.19 -13.99 21.88
#